data_AF-A0A9P9YJZ7-F1
#
_entry.id   AF-A0A9P9YJZ7-F1
#
_cell.length_a   1.000
_cell.length_b   1.000
_cell.length_c   1.000
_cell.angle_alpha   90.00
_cell.angle_beta   90.00
_cell.angle_gamma   90.00
#
_symmetry.space_group_name_H-M   'P 1'
#
loop_
_entity.id
_entity.type
_entity.pdbx_description
1 polymer ?
#
loop_
_entity_poly.entity_id
_entity_poly.type
_entity_poly.pdbx_seq_one_letter_code
_entity_poly.pdbx_strand_id
1 'polypeptide(L)'
;MKSALCLPLVLLFLGYACAFLSSSSSSSSTPKICLIRNCAWNSTTNACARYGRSNLCNRFRNSCALRYETCASSTTYTAVSLSQCSGISVGSRGICGGSSSYSSSSSNITPIIIRRG
;
A
#
# COMPACT_ATOMS: atom_id res chain seq x y z
N MET A 1 3.48 36.17 -52.92
CA MET A 1 3.52 36.24 -51.44
C MET A 1 3.66 34.81 -50.94
N LYS A 2 4.86 34.40 -50.51
CA LYS A 2 5.18 33.01 -50.14
C LYS A 2 5.00 32.86 -48.63
N SER A 3 3.95 32.15 -48.22
CA SER A 3 3.64 31.88 -46.82
C SER A 3 4.62 30.85 -46.23
N ALA A 4 5.66 31.34 -45.55
CA ALA A 4 6.68 30.53 -44.88
C ALA A 4 6.45 30.48 -43.35
N LEU A 5 5.24 30.12 -42.91
CA LEU A 5 4.86 30.17 -41.48
C LEU A 5 4.36 28.84 -40.90
N CYS A 6 4.31 27.75 -41.67
CA CYS A 6 3.72 26.48 -41.20
C CYS A 6 4.67 25.57 -40.39
N LEU A 7 5.98 25.78 -40.42
CA LEU A 7 6.96 24.88 -39.78
C LEU A 7 7.16 25.06 -38.26
N PRO A 8 7.25 26.28 -37.69
CA PRO A 8 7.54 26.43 -36.26
C PRO A 8 6.35 26.08 -35.36
N LEU A 9 5.12 26.18 -35.87
CA LEU A 9 3.90 25.88 -35.10
C LEU A 9 3.70 24.37 -34.90
N VAL A 10 4.01 23.56 -35.92
CA VAL A 10 3.86 22.10 -35.88
C VAL A 10 4.84 21.46 -34.87
N LEU A 11 6.06 21.99 -34.77
CA LEU A 11 7.07 21.51 -33.81
C LEU A 11 6.68 21.79 -32.35
N LEU A 12 5.98 22.90 -32.10
CA LEU A 12 5.48 23.27 -30.77
C LEU A 12 4.36 22.33 -30.29
N PHE A 13 3.48 21.90 -31.20
CA PHE A 13 2.41 20.95 -30.88
C PHE A 13 2.93 19.52 -30.63
N LEU A 14 3.96 19.06 -31.38
CA LEU A 14 4.58 17.75 -31.12
C LEU A 14 5.32 17.70 -29.78
N GLY A 15 5.98 18.79 -29.38
CA GLY A 15 6.68 18.88 -28.09
C GLY A 15 5.74 18.82 -26.89
N TYR A 16 4.57 19.47 -26.98
CA TYR A 16 3.57 19.46 -25.90
C TYR A 16 2.92 18.09 -25.73
N ALA A 17 2.65 17.36 -26.81
CA ALA A 17 2.06 16.01 -26.74
C ALA A 17 2.96 15.01 -25.99
N CYS A 18 4.28 15.07 -26.17
CA CYS A 18 5.22 14.18 -25.50
C CYS A 18 5.33 14.40 -23.98
N ALA A 19 5.06 15.62 -23.48
CA ALA A 19 5.15 15.93 -22.05
C ALA A 19 3.99 15.34 -21.22
N PHE A 20 2.84 15.04 -21.84
CA PHE A 20 1.68 14.46 -21.16
C PHE A 20 1.69 12.92 -21.10
N LEU A 21 2.59 12.26 -21.83
CA LEU A 21 2.63 10.80 -21.93
C LEU A 21 3.52 10.13 -20.87
N SER A 22 4.19 10.87 -19.98
CA SER A 22 5.14 10.29 -19.00
C SER A 22 4.51 9.69 -17.74
N SER A 23 3.20 9.48 -17.68
CA SER A 23 2.57 8.70 -16.60
C SER A 23 2.23 7.27 -17.02
N SER A 24 3.19 6.59 -17.65
CA SER A 24 3.15 5.12 -17.71
C SER A 24 3.49 4.57 -16.33
N SER A 25 2.46 4.41 -15.49
CA SER A 25 2.54 3.54 -14.32
C SER A 25 2.78 2.12 -14.84
N SER A 26 4.05 1.71 -14.94
CA SER A 26 4.44 0.34 -15.23
C SER A 26 3.94 -0.57 -14.10
N SER A 27 2.68 -0.98 -14.18
CA SER A 27 2.16 -2.12 -13.44
C SER A 27 2.79 -3.38 -14.04
N SER A 28 4.03 -3.66 -13.62
CA SER A 28 4.71 -4.90 -13.92
C SER A 28 4.00 -6.01 -13.15
N SER A 29 3.09 -6.71 -13.82
CA SER A 29 2.40 -7.91 -13.31
C SER A 29 3.33 -9.13 -13.32
N THR A 30 4.56 -8.97 -12.86
CA THR A 30 5.48 -10.09 -12.68
C THR A 30 4.99 -10.93 -11.49
N PRO A 31 4.90 -12.27 -11.64
CA PRO A 31 4.51 -13.13 -10.53
C PRO A 31 5.56 -13.00 -9.41
N LYS A 32 5.11 -12.61 -8.22
CA LYS A 32 5.96 -12.55 -7.02
C LYS A 32 5.96 -13.92 -6.35
N ILE A 33 7.15 -14.51 -6.22
CA ILE A 33 7.36 -15.76 -5.51
C ILE A 33 7.86 -15.45 -4.10
N CYS A 34 7.04 -15.76 -3.09
CA CYS A 34 7.33 -15.48 -1.70
C CYS A 34 7.83 -16.72 -0.95
N LEU A 35 9.15 -16.87 -0.90
CA LEU A 35 9.79 -17.96 -0.15
C LEU A 35 10.09 -17.51 1.29
N ILE A 36 9.30 -18.00 2.25
CA ILE A 36 9.59 -17.79 3.66
C ILE A 36 10.39 -18.96 4.20
N ARG A 37 11.65 -18.73 4.53
CA ARG A 37 12.53 -19.72 5.16
C ARG A 37 12.63 -19.48 6.66
N ASN A 38 12.82 -20.58 7.39
CA ASN A 38 13.01 -20.60 8.85
C ASN A 38 11.90 -19.81 9.56
N CYS A 39 10.68 -20.34 9.50
CA CYS A 39 9.53 -19.67 10.07
C CYS A 39 8.63 -20.63 10.84
N ALA A 40 8.47 -20.35 12.12
CA ALA A 40 7.55 -21.07 12.99
C ALA A 40 6.11 -20.59 12.73
N TRP A 41 5.48 -21.11 11.68
CA TRP A 41 4.12 -20.69 11.28
C TRP A 41 3.07 -20.91 12.38
N ASN A 42 3.27 -21.92 13.22
CA ASN A 42 2.41 -22.28 14.36
C ASN A 42 2.75 -21.49 15.64
N SER A 43 3.73 -20.59 15.61
CA SER A 43 4.02 -19.74 16.77
C SER A 43 2.84 -18.82 17.06
N THR A 44 2.51 -18.68 18.34
CA THR A 44 1.49 -17.77 18.89
C THR A 44 2.07 -16.41 19.29
N THR A 45 3.36 -16.18 19.02
CA THR A 45 4.02 -14.90 19.31
C THR A 45 3.62 -13.86 18.30
N ASN A 46 2.68 -12.99 18.68
CA ASN A 46 2.17 -11.92 17.83
C ASN A 46 3.28 -10.99 17.32
N ALA A 47 3.07 -10.42 16.14
CA ALA A 47 3.89 -9.34 15.59
C ALA A 47 3.02 -8.12 15.27
N CYS A 48 3.61 -6.93 15.30
CA CYS A 48 2.95 -5.70 14.88
C CYS A 48 3.74 -5.08 13.73
N ALA A 49 3.04 -4.57 12.73
CA ALA A 49 3.70 -3.83 11.65
C ALA A 49 2.87 -2.63 11.21
N ARG A 50 3.56 -1.54 10.91
CA ARG A 50 2.99 -0.34 10.29
C ARG A 50 2.76 -0.57 8.81
N TYR A 51 1.59 -0.15 8.34
CA TYR A 51 1.14 -0.27 6.95
C TYR A 51 1.65 0.92 6.12
N GLY A 52 2.63 0.67 5.27
CA GLY A 52 3.24 1.68 4.41
C GLY A 52 3.76 2.88 5.22
N ARG A 53 3.41 4.09 4.75
CA ARG A 53 3.75 5.36 5.41
C ARG A 53 2.61 5.90 6.30
N SER A 54 1.45 5.25 6.29
CA SER A 54 0.27 5.67 7.05
C SER A 54 0.45 5.43 8.55
N ASN A 55 -0.36 6.07 9.40
CA ASN A 55 -0.37 5.79 10.84
C ASN A 55 -1.21 4.54 11.21
N LEU A 56 -1.29 3.58 10.28
CA LEU A 56 -2.06 2.36 10.47
C LEU A 56 -1.13 1.21 10.81
N CYS A 57 -1.49 0.43 11.81
CA CYS A 57 -0.79 -0.76 12.24
C CYS A 57 -1.67 -1.99 12.01
N ASN A 58 -1.06 -3.11 11.64
CA ASN A 58 -1.73 -4.39 11.54
C ASN A 58 -1.06 -5.35 12.53
N ARG A 59 -1.88 -6.06 13.29
CA ARG A 59 -1.40 -7.07 14.23
C ARG A 59 -1.44 -8.43 13.56
N PHE A 60 -0.30 -9.06 13.44
CA PHE A 60 -0.15 -10.38 12.84
C PHE A 60 -0.06 -11.45 13.92
N ARG A 61 -0.57 -12.65 13.61
CA ARG A 61 -0.49 -13.81 14.50
C ARG A 61 0.95 -14.16 14.89
N ASN A 62 1.88 -13.92 13.96
CA ASN A 62 3.31 -14.09 14.15
C ASN A 62 4.11 -13.37 13.07
N SER A 63 5.43 -13.37 13.24
CA SER A 63 6.38 -12.80 12.29
C SER A 63 6.31 -13.45 10.90
N CYS A 64 5.88 -14.71 10.79
CA CYS A 64 5.70 -15.38 9.50
C CYS A 64 4.56 -14.76 8.69
N ALA A 65 3.43 -14.47 9.33
CA ALA A 65 2.32 -13.76 8.70
C ALA A 65 2.75 -12.39 8.20
N LEU A 66 3.52 -11.64 9.00
CA LEU A 66 4.05 -10.35 8.59
C LEU A 66 4.92 -10.49 7.33
N ARG A 67 5.88 -11.42 7.33
CA ARG A 67 6.80 -11.65 6.19
C ARG A 67 6.05 -12.10 4.93
N TYR A 68 5.04 -12.95 5.10
CA TYR A 68 4.16 -13.37 4.02
C TYR A 68 3.44 -12.18 3.39
N GLU A 69 2.74 -11.40 4.21
CA GLU A 69 1.95 -10.25 3.75
C GLU A 69 2.82 -9.16 3.15
N THR A 70 4.02 -8.94 3.69
CA THR A 70 4.99 -7.99 3.12
C THR A 70 5.44 -8.40 1.71
N CYS A 71 5.56 -9.69 1.46
CA CYS A 71 5.98 -10.19 0.15
C CYS A 71 4.81 -10.30 -0.84
N ALA A 72 3.67 -10.82 -0.38
CA ALA A 72 2.48 -11.06 -1.21
C ALA A 72 1.78 -9.74 -1.57
N SER A 73 1.82 -8.75 -0.68
CA SER A 73 1.19 -7.46 -0.92
C SER A 73 2.07 -6.54 -1.77
N SER A 74 1.42 -5.56 -2.40
CA SER A 74 2.11 -4.38 -2.96
C SER A 74 2.48 -3.36 -1.88
N THR A 75 1.92 -3.48 -0.67
CA THR A 75 2.17 -2.55 0.42
C THR A 75 3.28 -3.06 1.34
N THR A 76 4.27 -2.21 1.56
CA THR A 76 5.36 -2.46 2.52
C THR A 76 4.83 -2.41 3.94
N TYR A 77 5.07 -3.46 4.72
CA TYR A 77 4.89 -3.44 6.16
C TYR A 77 6.22 -3.22 6.86
N THR A 78 6.25 -2.32 7.85
CA THR A 78 7.45 -2.08 8.68
C THR A 78 7.19 -2.64 10.06
N ALA A 79 7.99 -3.61 10.51
CA ALA A 79 7.83 -4.18 11.84
C ALA A 79 8.01 -3.09 12.92
N VAL A 80 7.12 -3.07 13.90
CA VAL A 80 7.13 -2.13 15.03
C VAL A 80 6.89 -2.88 16.34
N SER A 81 7.06 -2.20 17.48
CA SER A 81 6.78 -2.79 18.78
C SER A 81 5.30 -3.20 18.91
N LEU A 82 5.04 -4.28 19.65
CA LEU A 82 3.67 -4.75 19.89
C LEU A 82 2.79 -3.70 20.59
N SER A 83 3.39 -2.79 21.37
CA SER A 83 2.70 -1.66 21.99
C SER A 83 2.04 -0.73 20.97
N GLN A 84 2.56 -0.64 19.74
CA GLN A 84 1.93 0.14 18.66
C GLN A 84 0.64 -0.51 18.16
N CYS A 85 0.44 -1.81 18.38
CA CYS A 85 -0.81 -2.51 18.06
C CYS A 85 -1.70 -2.68 19.30
N SER A 86 -1.52 -1.87 20.34
CA SER A 86 -2.35 -1.95 21.55
C SER A 86 -3.84 -1.78 21.21
N GLY A 87 -4.68 -2.71 21.67
CA GLY A 87 -6.12 -2.73 21.35
C GLY A 87 -6.47 -3.17 19.93
N ILE A 88 -5.50 -3.45 19.06
CA ILE A 88 -5.75 -4.04 17.74
C ILE A 88 -5.80 -5.56 17.86
N SER A 89 -6.88 -6.18 17.38
CA SER A 89 -7.04 -7.63 17.30
C SER A 89 -6.11 -8.25 16.25
N VAL A 90 -5.72 -9.51 16.48
CA VAL A 90 -4.89 -10.25 15.53
C VAL A 90 -5.64 -10.42 14.19
N GLY A 91 -4.97 -10.11 13.09
CA GLY A 91 -5.53 -10.10 11.74
C GLY A 91 -6.24 -8.79 11.37
N SER A 92 -6.30 -7.81 12.28
CA SER A 92 -6.97 -6.54 12.06
C SER A 92 -5.99 -5.37 11.93
N ARG A 93 -6.40 -4.37 11.13
CA ARG A 93 -5.70 -3.11 10.96
C ARG A 93 -6.38 -2.01 11.77
N GLY A 94 -5.60 -1.18 12.45
CA GLY A 94 -6.07 -0.06 13.27
C GLY A 94 -5.04 1.06 13.34
N ILE A 95 -5.24 2.04 14.22
CA ILE A 95 -4.32 3.17 14.38
C ILE A 95 -3.12 2.75 15.24
N CYS A 96 -1.90 3.00 14.76
CA CYS A 96 -0.69 2.74 15.54
C CYS A 96 -0.67 3.57 16.83
N GLY A 97 -0.42 2.94 17.97
CA GLY A 97 -0.29 3.61 19.27
C GLY A 97 -1.59 4.20 19.81
N GLY A 98 -2.72 4.02 19.10
CA GLY A 98 -4.03 4.38 19.60
C GLY A 98 -4.50 3.31 20.58
N SER A 99 -4.93 3.72 21.78
CA SER A 99 -5.86 2.91 22.57
C SER A 99 -7.07 2.69 21.67
N SER A 100 -7.18 1.51 21.09
CA SER A 100 -8.32 1.15 20.27
C SER A 100 -9.52 1.03 21.20
N SER A 101 -10.15 2.15 21.53
CA SER A 101 -11.51 2.18 22.04
C SER A 101 -12.39 1.77 20.87
N TYR A 102 -12.49 0.47 20.62
CA TYR A 102 -13.56 -0.06 19.78
C TYR A 102 -14.85 0.10 20.58
N SER A 103 -15.48 1.26 20.45
CA SER A 103 -16.92 1.35 20.71
C SER A 103 -17.56 0.43 19.68
N SER A 104 -18.00 -0.75 20.14
CA SER A 104 -18.91 -1.64 19.43
C SER A 104 -20.26 -0.93 19.23
N SER A 105 -20.29 0.11 18.41
CA SER A 105 -21.51 0.73 17.96
C SER A 105 -21.77 0.23 16.55
N SER A 106 -22.73 -0.68 16.46
CA SER A 106 -23.39 -1.11 15.24
C SER A 106 -23.88 0.12 14.46
N SER A 107 -23.01 0.68 13.63
CA SER A 107 -23.34 1.74 12.68
C SER A 107 -22.77 1.30 11.34
N ASN A 108 -23.65 1.28 10.34
CA ASN A 108 -23.40 0.99 8.93
C ASN A 108 -22.25 1.86 8.36
N ILE A 109 -20.99 1.52 8.68
CA ILE A 109 -19.82 2.16 8.11
C ILE A 109 -19.42 1.32 6.90
N THR A 110 -19.95 1.71 5.74
CA THR A 110 -19.49 1.18 4.46
C THR A 110 -18.07 1.71 4.19
N PRO A 111 -17.08 0.83 3.96
CA PRO A 111 -15.75 1.29 3.61
C PRO A 111 -15.78 1.99 2.25
N ILE A 112 -15.29 3.23 2.20
CA ILE A 112 -15.11 3.96 0.94
C ILE A 112 -13.94 3.31 0.19
N ILE A 113 -14.28 2.55 -0.84
CA ILE A 113 -13.31 1.94 -1.76
C ILE A 113 -13.07 2.96 -2.88
N ILE A 114 -11.98 3.73 -2.79
CA ILE A 114 -11.54 4.59 -3.89
C ILE A 114 -10.82 3.71 -4.93
N ARG A 115 -11.53 3.32 -5.99
CA ARG A 115 -10.88 2.77 -7.19
C ARG A 115 -10.36 3.96 -8.00
N ARG A 116 -9.04 4.17 -8.01
CA ARG A 116 -8.40 5.11 -8.93
C ARG A 116 -8.37 4.43 -10.31
N GLY A 117 -9.22 4.88 -11.21
CA GLY A 117 -9.11 4.67 -12.67
C GLY A 117 -8.63 5.97 -13.31
#